data_AF-A0A6P6UDJ7-F1
#
_entry.id   AF-A0A6P6UDJ7-F1
#
_cell.length_a   1.000
_cell.length_b   1.000
_cell.length_c   1.000
_cell.angle_alpha   90.00
_cell.angle_beta   90.00
_cell.angle_gamma   90.00
#
_symmetry.space_group_name_H-M   'P 1'
#
loop_
_entity.id
_entity.type
_entity.pdbx_description
1 polymer ?
#
loop_
_entity_poly.entity_id
_entity_poly.type
_entity_poly.pdbx_seq_one_letter_code
_entity_poly.pdbx_strand_id
1 'polypeptide(L)'
;MRSTQLSESLNAAIKNHLKLDHDLVQFFRHFNRVVDEKRHNELIAEYEMRQKLPMVGLSYGYIEQQDAAMFVEFAVMRYDGGPERIVVFNRNDLSVHCSCKKYENEGILCGHALKVFDTVGIKIIPPEYIKRRWTKRARAGDCFDRRGQEVVADPKVMISTRYRELAPAMIKVATRAAMSEDTSKVAITVISDLSKRVELLLSESEEQPLQNKKNMNMEERDKIEILNETGEAVVARGIKK
;
A
#
# COMPACT_ATOMS: atom_id res chain seq x y z
N MET A 1 2.93 5.79 -12.13
CA MET A 1 3.08 6.90 -11.16
C MET A 1 2.61 6.43 -9.79
N ARG A 2 3.52 6.27 -8.82
CA ARG A 2 3.18 5.98 -7.41
C ARG A 2 2.81 7.30 -6.75
N SER A 3 1.60 7.42 -6.20
CA SER A 3 1.22 8.58 -5.38
C SER A 3 1.93 8.47 -4.03
N THR A 4 2.84 9.41 -3.76
CA THR A 4 3.62 9.56 -2.53
C THR A 4 3.25 10.82 -1.75
N GLN A 5 2.04 11.37 -1.95
CA GLN A 5 1.61 12.64 -1.34
C GLN A 5 1.81 12.71 0.19
N LEU A 6 1.67 11.60 0.92
CA LEU A 6 1.92 11.55 2.36
C LEU A 6 3.40 11.79 2.70
N SER A 7 4.33 11.12 2.01
CA SER A 7 5.76 11.37 2.21
C SER A 7 6.19 12.73 1.67
N GLU A 8 5.57 13.23 0.61
CA GLU A 8 5.88 14.56 0.07
C GLU A 8 5.47 15.68 1.04
N SER A 9 4.29 15.58 1.66
CA SER A 9 3.82 16.57 2.64
C SER A 9 4.67 16.59 3.92
N LEU A 10 5.09 15.41 4.39
CA LEU A 10 5.96 15.30 5.55
C LEU A 10 7.37 15.79 5.23
N ASN A 11 7.93 15.38 4.09
CA ASN A 11 9.24 15.82 3.65
C ASN A 11 9.26 17.34 3.42
N ALA A 12 8.18 17.93 2.89
CA ALA A 12 8.06 19.38 2.72
C ALA A 12 8.02 20.11 4.08
N ALA A 13 7.29 19.59 5.06
CA ALA A 13 7.25 20.16 6.40
C ALA A 13 8.63 20.10 7.08
N ILE A 14 9.32 18.97 6.99
CA ILE A 14 10.62 18.77 7.63
C ILE A 14 11.72 19.56 6.89
N LYS A 15 11.66 19.71 5.56
CA LYS A 15 12.69 20.39 4.74
C LYS A 15 13.00 21.81 5.18
N ASN A 16 12.00 22.56 5.65
CA ASN A 16 12.20 23.93 6.15
C ASN A 16 13.03 24.01 7.44
N HIS A 17 13.22 22.87 8.10
CA HIS A 17 13.88 22.73 9.40
C HIS A 17 15.19 21.92 9.34
N LEU A 18 15.60 21.47 8.14
CA LEU A 18 16.83 20.70 7.89
C LEU A 18 17.93 21.53 7.23
N LYS A 19 18.10 22.79 7.66
CA LYS A 19 19.16 23.62 7.09
C LYS A 19 20.53 23.05 7.48
N LEU A 20 21.48 23.10 6.55
CA LEU A 20 22.82 22.49 6.65
C LEU A 20 23.70 23.07 7.77
N ASP A 21 23.25 24.14 8.43
CA ASP A 21 23.92 24.86 9.51
C ASP A 21 23.48 24.42 10.92
N HIS A 22 22.54 23.47 11.04
CA HIS A 22 22.00 23.05 12.34
C HIS A 22 22.89 22.01 13.01
N ASP A 23 23.28 22.27 14.26
CA ASP A 23 23.87 21.24 15.12
C ASP A 23 22.81 20.19 15.56
N LEU A 24 23.27 19.07 16.13
CA LEU A 24 22.39 17.96 16.51
C LEU A 24 21.30 18.37 17.51
N VAL A 25 21.60 19.30 18.43
CA VAL A 25 20.63 19.78 19.44
C VAL A 25 19.57 20.65 18.76
N GLN A 26 19.98 21.50 17.83
CA GLN A 26 19.09 22.34 17.03
C GLN A 26 18.19 21.50 16.12
N PHE A 27 18.72 20.42 15.54
CA PHE A 27 17.94 19.43 14.78
C PHE A 27 16.85 18.80 15.65
N PHE A 28 17.20 18.25 16.83
CA PHE A 28 16.21 17.60 17.69
C PHE A 28 15.14 18.57 18.19
N ARG A 29 15.53 19.80 18.52
CA ARG A 29 14.58 20.86 18.93
C ARG A 29 13.58 21.16 17.82
N HIS A 30 14.05 21.31 16.58
CA HIS A 30 13.18 21.58 15.44
C HIS A 30 12.32 20.38 15.06
N PHE A 31 12.88 19.17 15.06
CA PHE A 31 12.13 17.96 14.79
C PHE A 31 10.99 17.78 15.78
N ASN A 32 11.26 17.92 17.09
CA ASN A 32 10.23 17.85 18.12
C ASN A 32 9.16 18.92 17.93
N ARG A 33 9.55 20.16 17.58
CA ARG A 33 8.59 21.23 17.27
C ARG A 33 7.66 20.87 16.10
N VAL A 34 8.18 20.27 15.02
CA VAL A 34 7.35 19.82 13.88
C VAL A 34 6.39 18.71 14.31
N VAL A 35 6.86 17.77 15.13
CA VAL A 35 6.01 16.69 15.68
C VAL A 35 4.91 17.27 16.57
N ASP A 36 5.25 18.21 17.45
CA ASP A 36 4.29 18.85 18.35
C ASP A 36 3.28 19.71 17.60
N GLU A 37 3.70 20.43 16.55
CA GLU A 37 2.81 21.16 15.66
C GLU A 37 1.84 20.23 14.94
N LYS A 38 2.30 19.07 14.45
CA LYS A 38 1.41 18.07 13.84
C LYS A 38 0.41 17.51 14.84
N ARG A 39 0.85 17.13 16.04
CA ARG A 39 -0.04 16.66 17.12
C ARG A 39 -1.05 17.73 17.53
N HIS A 40 -0.62 18.98 17.60
CA HIS A 40 -1.51 20.10 17.92
C HIS A 40 -2.57 20.32 16.83
N ASN A 41 -2.17 20.25 15.55
CA ASN A 41 -3.11 20.33 14.43
C ASN A 41 -4.09 19.14 14.42
N GLU A 42 -3.65 17.94 14.78
CA GLU A 42 -4.53 16.77 14.97
C GLU A 42 -5.53 17.00 16.10
N LEU A 43 -5.09 17.53 17.25
CA LEU A 43 -5.96 17.88 18.39
C LEU A 43 -6.98 18.96 18.03
N ILE A 44 -6.57 19.99 17.29
CA ILE A 44 -7.50 21.01 16.77
C ILE A 44 -8.50 20.35 15.83
N ALA A 45 -8.05 19.53 14.88
CA ALA A 45 -8.94 18.84 13.95
C ALA A 45 -9.92 17.91 14.69
N GLU A 46 -9.50 17.21 15.73
CA GLU A 46 -10.36 16.38 16.57
C GLU A 46 -11.39 17.20 17.34
N TYR A 47 -10.96 18.30 17.97
CA TYR A 47 -11.84 19.24 18.67
C TYR A 47 -12.88 19.84 17.72
N GLU A 48 -12.43 20.29 16.54
CA GLU A 48 -13.30 20.81 15.50
C GLU A 48 -14.26 19.75 14.98
N MET A 49 -13.82 18.51 14.74
CA MET A 49 -14.72 17.42 14.35
C MET A 49 -15.79 17.15 15.41
N ARG A 50 -15.46 17.26 16.70
CA ARG A 50 -16.40 17.05 17.82
C ARG A 50 -17.39 18.21 17.98
N GLN A 51 -16.96 19.45 17.80
CA GLN A 51 -17.77 20.64 18.04
C GLN A 51 -18.43 21.20 16.76
N LYS A 52 -17.94 20.81 15.57
CA LYS A 52 -18.36 21.30 14.25
C LYS A 52 -18.84 20.16 13.32
N LEU A 53 -19.66 19.23 13.82
CA LEU A 53 -20.44 18.26 13.01
C LEU A 53 -21.49 18.89 12.05
N PRO A 54 -21.33 18.86 10.72
CA PRO A 54 -22.21 19.56 9.76
C PRO A 54 -23.71 19.59 10.15
N MET A 55 -24.36 20.73 10.03
CA MET A 55 -25.80 20.81 10.33
C MET A 55 -26.60 20.28 9.15
N VAL A 56 -27.67 19.54 9.44
CA VAL A 56 -28.56 18.98 8.42
C VAL A 56 -29.86 19.75 8.41
N GLY A 57 -30.15 20.38 7.28
CA GLY A 57 -31.50 20.78 6.90
C GLY A 57 -32.16 19.65 6.12
N LEU A 58 -33.41 19.32 6.44
CA LEU A 58 -34.23 18.46 5.58
C LEU A 58 -34.65 19.30 4.38
N SER A 59 -34.18 18.93 3.19
CA SER A 59 -34.65 19.48 1.92
C SER A 59 -35.66 18.51 1.33
N TYR A 60 -36.94 18.90 1.29
CA TYR A 60 -37.94 18.16 0.51
C TYR A 60 -37.87 18.65 -0.94
N GLY A 61 -36.91 18.11 -1.70
CA GLY A 61 -36.91 18.21 -3.16
C GLY A 61 -38.02 17.33 -3.74
N TYR A 62 -38.76 17.82 -4.74
CA TYR A 62 -39.75 17.03 -5.48
C TYR A 62 -39.04 15.92 -6.26
N ILE A 63 -39.02 14.70 -5.70
CA ILE A 63 -38.66 13.48 -6.43
C ILE A 63 -39.91 13.03 -7.19
N GLU A 64 -39.79 12.66 -8.47
CA GLU A 64 -40.90 12.15 -9.28
C GLU A 64 -41.64 11.02 -8.53
N GLN A 65 -42.98 11.02 -8.67
CA GLN A 65 -43.98 10.36 -7.82
C GLN A 65 -43.83 8.83 -7.59
N GLN A 66 -42.83 8.17 -8.16
CA GLN A 66 -42.56 6.75 -8.00
C GLN A 66 -41.31 6.41 -7.16
N ASP A 67 -40.37 7.36 -6.94
CA ASP A 67 -39.09 7.10 -6.25
C ASP A 67 -38.90 7.85 -4.92
N ALA A 68 -39.85 8.72 -4.54
CA ALA A 68 -39.76 9.57 -3.34
C ALA A 68 -39.68 8.79 -2.00
N ALA A 69 -40.08 7.52 -1.99
CA ALA A 69 -39.95 6.66 -0.80
C ALA A 69 -38.54 6.05 -0.65
N MET A 70 -37.79 5.91 -1.75
CA MET A 70 -36.50 5.22 -1.78
C MET A 70 -35.32 6.16 -1.55
N PHE A 71 -35.34 7.34 -2.18
CA PHE A 71 -34.28 8.34 -2.05
C PHE A 71 -34.71 9.49 -1.15
N VAL A 72 -33.79 9.95 -0.32
CA VAL A 72 -33.96 11.14 0.52
C VAL A 72 -32.84 12.11 0.23
N GLU A 73 -33.21 13.36 -0.05
CA GLU A 73 -32.26 14.45 -0.21
C GLU A 73 -32.08 15.20 1.09
N PHE A 74 -30.82 15.48 1.44
CA PHE A 74 -30.42 16.25 2.60
C PHE A 74 -29.59 17.45 2.15
N ALA A 75 -29.92 18.62 2.68
CA ALA A 75 -29.10 19.80 2.50
C ALA A 75 -28.21 19.95 3.74
N VAL A 76 -26.90 19.78 3.54
CA VAL A 76 -25.93 19.72 4.63
C VAL A 76 -25.00 20.93 4.56
N MET A 77 -25.02 21.75 5.60
CA MET A 77 -24.15 22.92 5.74
C MET A 77 -23.01 22.63 6.70
N ARG A 78 -21.82 23.14 6.36
CA ARG A 78 -20.69 23.15 7.30
C ARG A 78 -20.89 24.26 8.32
N TYR A 79 -20.46 24.04 9.57
CA TYR A 79 -20.55 25.07 10.61
C TYR A 79 -19.67 26.29 10.36
N ASP A 80 -18.64 26.17 9.51
CA ASP A 80 -17.75 27.27 9.13
C ASP A 80 -18.41 28.24 8.12
N GLY A 81 -19.68 28.03 7.76
CA GLY A 81 -20.37 28.86 6.75
C GLY A 81 -20.00 28.52 5.31
N GLY A 82 -19.36 27.36 5.08
CA GLY A 82 -19.09 26.86 3.73
C GLY A 82 -20.35 26.58 2.90
N PRO A 83 -20.21 26.41 1.57
CA PRO A 83 -21.35 26.24 0.67
C PRO A 83 -22.15 24.99 1.04
N GLU A 84 -23.48 25.14 1.03
CA GLU A 84 -24.43 24.05 1.23
C GLU A 84 -24.19 22.90 0.24
N ARG A 85 -24.21 21.67 0.76
CA ARG A 85 -23.99 20.46 -0.04
C ARG A 85 -25.21 19.58 0.01
N ILE A 86 -25.65 19.20 -1.18
CA ILE A 86 -26.73 18.24 -1.36
C ILE A 86 -26.17 16.83 -1.18
N VAL A 87 -26.84 16.03 -0.36
CA VAL A 87 -26.55 14.63 -0.11
C VAL A 87 -27.80 13.80 -0.42
N VAL A 88 -27.68 12.90 -1.39
CA VAL A 88 -28.75 11.96 -1.75
C VAL A 88 -28.45 10.64 -1.07
N PHE A 89 -29.41 10.13 -0.31
CA PHE A 89 -29.30 8.87 0.42
C PHE A 89 -30.39 7.90 -0.04
N ASN A 90 -29.99 6.68 -0.38
CA ASN A 90 -30.89 5.60 -0.73
C ASN A 90 -31.15 4.73 0.51
N ARG A 91 -32.43 4.58 0.86
CA ARG A 91 -32.86 3.80 2.02
C ARG A 91 -32.73 2.29 1.83
N ASN A 92 -32.73 1.80 0.59
CA ASN A 92 -32.75 0.36 0.31
C ASN A 92 -31.36 -0.28 0.39
N ASP A 93 -30.36 0.37 -0.18
CA ASP A 93 -28.98 -0.15 -0.25
C ASP A 93 -28.00 0.62 0.64
N LEU A 94 -28.49 1.61 1.39
CA LEU A 94 -27.69 2.51 2.24
C LEU A 94 -26.65 3.33 1.46
N SER A 95 -26.80 3.44 0.14
CA SER A 95 -25.89 4.24 -0.68
C SER A 95 -26.09 5.73 -0.43
N VAL A 96 -24.98 6.45 -0.39
CA VAL A 96 -24.92 7.90 -0.18
C VAL A 96 -24.07 8.54 -1.27
N HIS A 97 -24.60 9.61 -1.85
CA HIS A 97 -23.90 10.46 -2.81
C HIS A 97 -23.91 11.90 -2.31
N CYS A 98 -22.77 12.59 -2.39
CA CYS A 98 -22.65 13.98 -1.97
C CYS A 98 -22.10 14.83 -3.11
N SER A 99 -22.68 16.02 -3.30
CA SER A 99 -22.28 16.97 -4.34
C SER A 99 -20.82 17.45 -4.23
N CYS A 100 -20.15 17.25 -3.08
CA CYS A 100 -18.72 17.56 -2.94
C CYS A 100 -17.78 16.56 -3.63
N LYS A 101 -18.28 15.40 -4.07
CA LYS A 101 -17.54 14.35 -4.80
C LYS A 101 -16.28 13.80 -4.10
N LYS A 102 -16.18 13.95 -2.77
CA LYS A 102 -14.99 13.51 -2.03
C LYS A 102 -14.78 12.00 -2.10
N TYR A 103 -15.85 11.21 -2.08
CA TYR A 103 -15.72 9.76 -2.15
C TYR A 103 -15.27 9.29 -3.55
N GLU A 104 -15.74 9.94 -4.59
CA GLU A 104 -15.38 9.69 -5.98
C GLU A 104 -13.90 10.04 -6.22
N ASN A 105 -13.46 11.17 -5.67
CA ASN A 105 -12.09 11.68 -5.85
C ASN A 105 -11.07 10.98 -4.92
N GLU A 106 -11.38 10.87 -3.62
CA GLU A 106 -10.45 10.39 -2.59
C GLU A 106 -10.78 8.99 -2.07
N GLY A 107 -11.97 8.46 -2.35
CA GLY A 107 -12.42 7.18 -1.82
C GLY A 107 -12.64 7.16 -0.32
N ILE A 108 -12.84 8.33 0.29
CA ILE A 108 -13.25 8.50 1.69
C ILE A 108 -14.56 9.30 1.68
N LEU A 109 -15.52 8.86 2.49
CA LEU A 109 -16.75 9.62 2.72
C LEU A 109 -16.45 11.01 3.28
N CYS A 110 -17.11 12.04 2.73
CA CYS A 110 -17.02 13.38 3.29
C CYS A 110 -17.80 13.49 4.61
N GLY A 111 -17.50 14.53 5.39
CA GLY A 111 -18.27 14.86 6.59
C GLY A 111 -19.76 15.05 6.32
N HIS A 112 -20.17 15.51 5.13
CA HIS A 112 -21.59 15.66 4.80
C HIS A 112 -22.31 14.31 4.70
N ALA A 113 -21.71 13.33 4.02
CA ALA A 113 -22.26 11.98 3.90
C ALA A 113 -22.29 11.26 5.26
N LEU A 114 -21.22 11.39 6.04
CA LEU A 114 -21.16 10.84 7.40
C LEU A 114 -22.22 11.46 8.30
N LYS A 115 -22.51 12.76 8.14
CA LYS A 115 -23.57 13.42 8.90
C LYS A 115 -24.95 12.88 8.53
N VAL A 116 -25.22 12.60 7.26
CA VAL A 116 -26.47 11.96 6.85
C VAL A 116 -26.60 10.59 7.48
N PHE A 117 -25.55 9.76 7.44
CA PHE A 117 -25.53 8.46 8.15
C PHE A 117 -25.84 8.59 9.63
N ASP A 118 -25.21 9.55 10.33
CA ASP A 118 -25.51 9.81 11.74
C ASP A 118 -26.98 10.21 11.97
N THR A 119 -27.54 11.04 11.07
CA THR A 119 -28.91 11.53 11.13
C THR A 119 -29.94 10.42 10.89
N VAL A 120 -29.65 9.49 9.98
CA VAL A 120 -30.51 8.31 9.74
C VAL A 120 -30.24 7.15 10.71
N GLY A 121 -29.34 7.33 11.68
CA GLY A 121 -29.04 6.34 12.72
C GLY A 121 -28.06 5.24 12.33
N ILE A 122 -27.35 5.37 11.20
CA ILE A 122 -26.31 4.43 10.77
C ILE A 122 -25.02 4.76 11.52
N LYS A 123 -24.66 3.89 12.47
CA LYS A 123 -23.45 4.05 13.31
C LYS A 123 -22.23 3.30 12.78
N ILE A 124 -22.42 2.38 11.83
CA ILE A 124 -21.36 1.59 11.21
C ILE A 124 -21.31 1.95 9.74
N ILE A 125 -20.14 2.38 9.25
CA ILE A 125 -19.95 2.70 7.84
C ILE A 125 -20.05 1.39 7.04
N PRO A 126 -20.90 1.35 5.99
CA PRO A 126 -21.03 0.16 5.17
C PRO A 126 -19.68 -0.24 4.52
N PRO A 127 -19.35 -1.55 4.48
CA PRO A 127 -18.03 -2.02 4.02
C PRO A 127 -17.63 -1.57 2.61
N GLU A 128 -18.60 -1.37 1.71
CA GLU A 128 -18.42 -0.90 0.34
C GLU A 128 -17.75 0.48 0.26
N TYR A 129 -17.88 1.30 1.31
CA TYR A 129 -17.21 2.60 1.42
C TYR A 129 -15.79 2.52 2.00
N ILE A 130 -15.39 1.36 2.54
CA ILE A 130 -14.08 1.13 3.16
C ILE A 130 -13.11 0.53 2.14
N LYS A 131 -12.47 1.39 1.34
CA LYS A 131 -11.47 0.92 0.35
C LYS A 131 -10.22 0.36 1.04
N ARG A 132 -9.67 -0.73 0.52
CA ARG A 132 -8.46 -1.42 1.06
C ARG A 132 -7.29 -0.50 1.37
N ARG A 133 -7.04 0.52 0.54
CA ARG A 133 -5.96 1.50 0.73
C ARG A 133 -6.07 2.31 2.03
N TRP A 134 -7.26 2.40 2.61
CA TRP A 134 -7.55 3.11 3.86
C TRP A 134 -7.55 2.19 5.10
N THR A 135 -7.17 0.92 4.92
CA THR A 135 -7.12 -0.06 6.01
C THR A 135 -5.68 -0.34 6.44
N LYS A 136 -5.48 -0.89 7.65
CA LYS A 136 -4.16 -1.37 8.12
C LYS A 136 -3.54 -2.42 7.19
N ARG A 137 -4.35 -3.10 6.38
CA ARG A 137 -3.93 -4.09 5.38
C ARG A 137 -3.58 -3.47 4.02
N ALA A 138 -3.48 -2.15 3.91
CA ALA A 138 -3.10 -1.47 2.66
C ALA A 138 -1.76 -1.97 2.06
N ARG A 139 -0.88 -2.55 2.89
CA ARG A 139 0.41 -3.13 2.50
C ARG A 139 0.50 -4.65 2.70
N ALA A 140 -0.56 -5.28 3.18
CA ALA A 140 -0.57 -6.71 3.48
C ALA A 140 -1.09 -7.47 2.25
N GLY A 141 -0.17 -7.98 1.44
CA GLY A 141 -0.43 -9.02 0.44
C GLY A 141 -1.27 -8.57 -0.76
N ASP A 142 -0.77 -8.87 -1.95
CA ASP A 142 -1.51 -8.83 -3.21
C ASP A 142 -1.84 -7.40 -3.68
N CYS A 143 -0.79 -6.67 -4.05
CA CYS A 143 -0.96 -5.55 -4.96
C CYS A 143 -1.44 -6.13 -6.29
N PHE A 144 -2.71 -6.02 -6.67
CA PHE A 144 -3.14 -6.35 -8.03
C PHE A 144 -3.01 -5.11 -8.91
N ASP A 145 -2.58 -5.29 -10.16
CA ASP A 145 -2.58 -4.22 -11.15
C ASP A 145 -4.02 -3.88 -11.59
N ARG A 146 -4.17 -2.89 -12.48
CA ARG A 146 -5.49 -2.50 -13.01
C ARG A 146 -6.19 -3.61 -13.82
N ARG A 147 -5.49 -4.70 -14.13
CA ARG A 147 -5.96 -5.86 -14.90
C ARG A 147 -6.22 -7.08 -14.00
N GLY A 148 -6.08 -6.92 -12.68
CA GLY A 148 -6.28 -8.01 -11.71
C GLY A 148 -5.11 -8.99 -11.63
N GLN A 149 -3.95 -8.66 -12.20
CA GLN A 149 -2.75 -9.49 -12.11
C GLN A 149 -1.97 -9.14 -10.84
N GLU A 150 -1.51 -10.16 -10.12
CA GLU A 150 -0.67 -9.96 -8.93
C GLU A 150 0.62 -9.22 -9.34
N VAL A 151 0.78 -7.99 -8.85
CA VAL A 151 2.02 -7.23 -8.90
C VAL A 151 2.98 -7.94 -7.96
N VAL A 152 3.80 -8.81 -8.54
CA VAL A 152 4.95 -9.43 -7.88
C VAL A 152 5.69 -8.33 -7.13
N ALA A 153 5.65 -8.42 -5.80
CA ALA A 153 6.26 -7.41 -4.95
C ALA A 153 7.76 -7.35 -5.23
N ASP A 154 8.29 -6.12 -5.35
CA ASP A 154 9.73 -5.86 -5.53
C ASP A 154 10.54 -6.78 -4.58
N PRO A 155 11.52 -7.54 -5.09
CA PRO A 155 12.34 -8.44 -4.27
C PRO A 155 12.88 -7.78 -2.99
N LYS A 156 13.18 -6.48 -3.01
CA LYS A 156 13.62 -5.72 -1.83
C LYS A 156 12.53 -5.57 -0.76
N VAL A 157 11.28 -5.41 -1.17
CA VAL A 157 10.12 -5.33 -0.26
C VAL A 157 9.83 -6.68 0.38
N MET A 158 10.03 -7.77 -0.37
CA MET A 158 9.90 -9.13 0.14
C MET A 158 10.97 -9.45 1.19
N ILE A 159 12.23 -9.07 0.95
CA ILE A 159 13.32 -9.21 1.94
C ILE A 159 12.99 -8.43 3.22
N SER A 160 12.54 -7.17 3.11
CA SER A 160 12.18 -6.34 4.26
C SER A 160 11.05 -6.94 5.10
N THR A 161 10.08 -7.59 4.45
CA THR A 161 8.94 -8.22 5.13
C THR A 161 9.39 -9.45 5.92
N ARG A 162 10.14 -10.35 5.28
CA ARG A 162 10.71 -11.55 5.93
C ARG A 162 11.61 -11.17 7.11
N TYR A 163 12.46 -10.15 6.94
CA TYR A 163 13.33 -9.66 8.02
C TYR A 163 12.53 -9.14 9.23
N ARG A 164 11.44 -8.41 9.00
CA ARG A 164 10.59 -7.87 10.07
C ARG A 164 9.93 -8.94 10.92
N GLU A 165 9.68 -10.11 10.34
CA GLU A 165 9.13 -11.26 11.05
C GLU A 165 10.22 -12.04 11.79
N LEU A 166 11.35 -12.29 11.13
CA LEU A 166 12.43 -13.11 11.68
C LEU A 166 13.19 -12.43 12.82
N ALA A 167 13.54 -11.16 12.68
CA ALA A 167 14.44 -10.49 13.63
C ALA A 167 13.89 -10.43 15.07
N PRO A 168 12.62 -10.02 15.31
CA PRO A 168 12.09 -9.99 16.68
C PRO A 168 11.98 -11.37 17.33
N ALA A 169 11.69 -12.41 16.53
CA ALA A 169 11.61 -13.79 17.03
C ALA A 169 12.98 -14.27 17.53
N MET A 170 14.05 -14.04 16.75
CA MET A 170 15.41 -14.39 17.13
C MET A 170 15.88 -13.62 18.37
N ILE A 171 15.58 -12.31 18.43
CA ILE A 171 15.90 -11.47 19.60
C ILE A 171 15.22 -12.03 20.85
N LYS A 172 13.92 -12.36 20.78
CA LYS A 172 13.17 -12.92 21.91
C LYS A 172 13.78 -14.22 22.44
N VAL A 173 14.21 -15.11 21.55
CA VAL A 173 14.88 -16.36 21.92
C VAL A 173 16.23 -16.07 22.58
N ALA A 174 17.05 -15.21 21.99
CA ALA A 174 18.35 -14.84 22.53
C ALA A 174 18.25 -14.19 23.93
N THR A 175 17.33 -13.23 24.10
CA THR A 175 17.09 -12.57 25.39
C THR A 175 16.68 -13.58 26.47
N ARG A 176 15.87 -14.59 26.13
CA ARG A 176 15.43 -15.59 27.12
C ARG A 176 16.53 -16.61 27.42
N ALA A 177 17.26 -17.07 26.40
CA ALA A 177 18.33 -18.03 26.54
C ALA A 177 19.50 -17.51 27.40
N ALA A 178 19.79 -16.20 27.34
CA ALA A 178 20.83 -15.55 28.12
C ALA A 178 20.64 -15.61 29.65
N MET A 179 19.45 -16.02 30.13
CA MET A 179 19.15 -16.11 31.57
C MET A 179 19.77 -17.35 32.24
N SER A 180 20.28 -18.31 31.48
CA SER A 180 20.99 -19.49 31.99
C SER A 180 22.09 -19.94 31.02
N GLU A 181 23.18 -20.44 31.58
CA GLU A 181 24.31 -20.95 30.81
C GLU A 181 23.92 -22.16 29.95
N ASP A 182 23.13 -23.08 30.51
CA ASP A 182 22.67 -24.28 29.80
C ASP A 182 21.74 -23.92 28.63
N THR A 183 20.81 -22.98 28.85
CA THR A 183 19.91 -22.53 27.78
C THR A 183 20.64 -21.72 26.72
N SER A 184 21.71 -21.00 27.09
CA SER A 184 22.57 -20.29 26.14
C SER A 184 23.32 -21.26 25.23
N LYS A 185 23.89 -22.35 25.78
CA LYS A 185 24.57 -23.39 25.01
C LYS A 185 23.64 -24.05 24.00
N VAL A 186 22.41 -24.39 24.41
CA VAL A 186 21.38 -24.94 23.51
C VAL A 186 20.99 -23.93 22.42
N ALA A 187 20.77 -22.66 22.76
CA ALA A 187 20.42 -21.66 21.77
C ALA A 187 21.54 -21.43 20.74
N ILE A 188 22.80 -21.35 21.18
CA ILE A 188 23.95 -21.13 20.30
C ILE A 188 24.13 -22.29 19.30
N THR A 189 24.01 -23.54 19.77
CA THR A 189 24.13 -24.72 18.89
C THR A 189 23.05 -24.73 17.82
N VAL A 190 21.78 -24.55 18.22
CA VAL A 190 20.64 -24.49 17.28
C VAL A 190 20.77 -23.33 16.29
N ILE A 191 21.21 -22.15 16.75
CA ILE A 191 21.43 -20.99 15.86
C ILE A 191 22.55 -21.27 14.85
N SER A 192 23.64 -21.91 15.28
CA SER A 192 24.74 -22.29 14.38
C SER A 192 24.27 -23.25 13.29
N ASP A 193 23.50 -24.28 13.66
CA ASP A 193 22.98 -25.26 12.71
C ASP A 193 21.95 -24.66 11.77
N LEU A 194 21.08 -23.78 12.28
CA LEU A 194 20.15 -23.00 11.45
C LEU A 194 20.91 -22.13 10.45
N SER A 195 21.96 -21.43 10.88
CA SER A 195 22.77 -20.57 10.01
C SER A 195 23.39 -21.37 8.86
N LYS A 196 23.98 -22.55 9.15
CA LYS A 196 24.53 -23.43 8.11
C LYS A 196 23.46 -23.87 7.11
N ARG A 197 22.28 -24.26 7.59
CA ARG A 197 21.18 -24.69 6.73
C ARG A 197 20.68 -23.56 5.82
N VAL A 198 20.64 -22.33 6.31
CA VAL A 198 20.23 -21.17 5.51
C VAL A 198 21.23 -20.91 4.38
N GLU A 199 22.53 -20.90 4.68
CA GLU A 199 23.58 -20.71 3.66
C GLU A 199 23.54 -21.80 2.58
N LEU A 200 23.35 -23.06 2.97
CA LEU A 200 23.20 -24.17 2.02
C LEU A 200 22.02 -23.94 1.06
N LEU A 201 20.83 -23.61 1.58
CA LEU A 201 19.65 -23.34 0.75
C LEU A 201 19.82 -22.12 -0.16
N LEU A 202 20.58 -21.12 0.28
CA LEU A 202 20.91 -19.95 -0.56
C LEU A 202 21.85 -20.35 -1.70
N SER A 203 22.86 -21.18 -1.43
CA SER A 203 23.79 -21.67 -2.47
C SER A 203 23.11 -22.58 -3.51
N GLU A 204 22.17 -23.45 -3.10
CA GLU A 204 21.41 -24.32 -4.01
C GLU A 204 20.48 -23.52 -4.95
N SER A 205 19.99 -22.35 -4.49
CA SER A 205 19.11 -21.49 -5.28
C SER A 205 19.84 -20.73 -6.40
N GLU A 206 21.17 -20.59 -6.31
CA GLU A 206 22.00 -19.92 -7.31
C GLU A 206 22.44 -20.84 -8.46
N GLU A 207 22.38 -22.17 -8.30
CA GLU A 207 22.82 -23.15 -9.32
C GLU A 207 21.72 -23.53 -10.35
N GLN A 208 20.45 -23.30 -10.03
CA GLN A 208 19.32 -23.65 -10.93
C GLN A 208 19.16 -22.83 -12.24
N PRO A 209 19.79 -21.66 -12.48
CA PRO A 209 19.64 -20.94 -13.76
C PRO A 209 20.43 -21.55 -14.95
N LEU A 210 21.36 -22.48 -14.73
CA LEU A 210 22.32 -22.91 -15.78
C LEU A 210 22.07 -24.32 -16.36
N GLN A 211 21.29 -25.19 -15.71
CA GLN A 211 21.01 -26.53 -16.24
C GLN A 211 19.94 -26.51 -17.34
N ASN A 212 19.01 -25.54 -17.34
CA ASN A 212 17.96 -25.42 -18.36
C ASN A 212 18.44 -24.89 -19.73
N LYS A 213 19.69 -24.40 -19.85
CA LYS A 213 20.27 -23.95 -21.13
C LYS A 213 21.09 -25.03 -21.86
N LYS A 214 21.48 -26.11 -21.18
CA LYS A 214 22.26 -27.19 -21.81
C LYS A 214 21.36 -28.27 -22.44
N ASN A 215 20.11 -28.42 -22.00
CA ASN A 215 19.18 -29.42 -22.53
C ASN A 215 18.43 -29.00 -23.81
N MET A 216 18.74 -27.85 -24.41
CA MET A 216 18.19 -27.43 -25.71
C MET A 216 19.19 -27.49 -26.87
N ASN A 217 20.45 -27.89 -26.64
CA ASN A 217 21.51 -27.79 -27.66
C ASN A 217 22.14 -29.13 -28.09
N MET A 218 21.54 -30.28 -27.79
CA MET A 218 22.14 -31.60 -28.13
C MET A 218 21.27 -32.56 -28.96
N GLU A 219 20.13 -32.13 -29.54
CA GLU A 219 19.29 -33.01 -30.36
C GLU A 219 18.97 -32.53 -31.79
N GLU A 220 19.68 -31.55 -32.34
CA GLU A 220 19.56 -31.20 -33.78
C GLU A 220 20.91 -31.09 -34.49
N ARG A 221 21.70 -32.15 -34.41
CA ARG A 221 22.74 -32.42 -35.40
C ARG A 221 22.66 -33.87 -35.84
N ASP A 222 21.71 -34.15 -36.73
CA ASP A 222 21.97 -35.06 -37.83
C ASP A 222 20.94 -34.89 -38.94
N LYS A 223 21.44 -34.97 -40.18
CA LYS A 223 20.78 -34.88 -41.50
C LYS A 223 20.78 -33.49 -42.15
N ILE A 224 21.86 -33.22 -42.89
CA ILE A 224 21.78 -32.48 -44.16
C ILE A 224 21.95 -33.51 -45.27
N GLU A 225 20.99 -33.60 -46.20
CA GLU A 225 21.28 -33.99 -47.59
C GLU A 225 20.28 -33.28 -48.52
N ILE A 226 20.75 -32.29 -49.27
CA ILE A 226 20.17 -31.94 -50.57
C ILE A 226 21.34 -31.77 -51.55
N LEU A 227 21.47 -32.72 -52.46
CA LEU A 227 22.36 -32.67 -53.63
C LEU A 227 21.77 -31.74 -54.69
N ASN A 228 22.61 -31.02 -55.43
CA ASN A 228 22.28 -30.47 -56.74
C ASN A 228 23.31 -30.89 -57.81
N GLU A 229 22.86 -30.92 -59.06
CA GLU A 229 23.31 -31.85 -60.12
C GLU A 229 24.56 -31.47 -60.91
N THR A 230 25.45 -30.62 -60.41
CA THR A 230 26.78 -30.42 -61.03
C THR A 230 27.81 -30.23 -59.94
N GLY A 231 28.53 -31.31 -59.59
CA GLY A 231 29.36 -31.45 -58.39
C GLY A 231 30.62 -30.59 -58.35
N GLU A 232 30.47 -29.29 -58.11
CA GLU A 232 31.57 -28.41 -57.69
C GLU A 232 31.16 -27.55 -56.48
N ALA A 233 31.96 -27.62 -55.41
CA ALA A 233 31.75 -26.87 -54.18
C ALA A 233 32.26 -25.43 -54.32
N VAL A 234 31.38 -24.44 -54.23
CA VAL A 234 31.76 -23.01 -54.24
C VAL A 234 31.69 -22.43 -52.82
N VAL A 235 32.82 -21.95 -52.31
CA VAL A 235 32.94 -21.28 -51.01
C VAL A 235 32.52 -19.81 -51.14
N ALA A 236 31.36 -19.46 -50.59
CA ALA A 236 30.90 -18.06 -50.53
C ALA A 236 31.62 -17.30 -49.40
N ARG A 237 32.43 -16.29 -49.76
CA ARG A 237 33.03 -15.32 -48.82
C ARG A 237 32.01 -14.23 -48.50
N GLY A 238 31.82 -13.95 -47.21
CA GLY A 238 30.82 -13.01 -46.69
C GLY A 238 30.98 -11.57 -47.17
N ILE A 239 29.84 -10.89 -47.34
CA ILE A 239 29.72 -9.46 -47.64
C ILE A 239 29.77 -8.69 -46.31
N LYS A 240 30.70 -7.74 -46.20
CA LYS A 240 30.76 -6.76 -45.10
C LYS A 240 29.73 -5.65 -45.34
N LYS A 241 28.93 -5.33 -44.32
CA LYS A 241 28.48 -3.97 -44.01
C LYS A 241 28.55 -3.78 -42.51
#